data_AF-A0AAD5H6L3-F1
#
_entry.id   AF-A0AAD5H6L3-F1
#
_cell.length_a   1.000
_cell.length_b   1.000
_cell.length_c   1.000
_cell.angle_alpha   90.00
_cell.angle_beta   90.00
_cell.angle_gamma   90.00
#
_symmetry.space_group_name_H-M   'P 1'
#
loop_
_entity.id
_entity.type
_entity.pdbx_description
1 polymer ?
#
loop_
_entity_poly.entity_id
_entity_poly.type
_entity_poly.pdbx_seq_one_letter_code
_entity_poly.pdbx_strand_id
1 'polypeptide(L)'
;MVLIHGCGPGSKAFFPADPVHCPECQGFPEYLAQTKQALARGYHVLALQASNEASGCWSSTTNNGNQDDRIMVVDTVQQFLANHSMAGKPVYFQGYSSGGTMSLKLPRYILDEGKDLRIDGIIPTDAAPRGGFNAEGSDGKLKKGLDYPPVIYVAMQAGGSRERAPAQIEFLRNNDVPADLIVSYPRQVTPTFFSDRVPTISPEQSQELVAALTQLGGLNATGYTVPGVWVLPTAVQQLPWLADGLVQGAVVQQLRIAAGDHENMGEFTGAALAWLESGGKADVATLFKELVPAQPALLTIERLPEGGQAPAAAPTSGA
;
A
#
# COMPACT_ATOMS: atom_id res chain seq x y z
N MET A 1 12.48 -6.67 2.00
CA MET A 1 11.23 -6.01 1.60
C MET A 1 11.55 -4.84 0.69
N VAL A 2 11.08 -4.89 -0.56
CA VAL A 2 11.19 -3.78 -1.51
C VAL A 2 9.85 -3.03 -1.51
N LEU A 3 9.90 -1.73 -1.21
CA LEU A 3 8.73 -0.87 -1.11
C LEU A 3 8.71 0.12 -2.28
N ILE A 4 7.58 0.17 -3.00
CA ILE A 4 7.42 0.95 -4.23
C ILE A 4 6.20 1.87 -4.08
N HIS A 5 6.43 3.19 -4.07
CA HIS A 5 5.35 4.16 -3.88
C HIS A 5 4.36 4.19 -5.06
N GLY A 6 3.17 4.74 -4.84
CA GLY A 6 2.27 5.15 -5.93
C GLY A 6 2.63 6.53 -6.47
N CYS A 7 1.84 7.06 -7.40
CA CYS A 7 2.09 8.39 -7.95
C CYS A 7 2.13 9.47 -6.87
N GLY A 8 3.21 10.27 -6.80
CA GLY A 8 3.27 11.47 -5.95
C GLY A 8 4.30 11.41 -4.81
N PRO A 9 4.01 10.77 -3.66
CA PRO A 9 4.73 10.98 -2.40
C PRO A 9 6.21 10.58 -2.45
N GLY A 10 6.59 9.65 -3.33
CA GLY A 10 7.97 9.21 -3.46
C GLY A 10 8.43 8.27 -2.34
N SER A 11 9.69 7.88 -2.40
CA SER A 11 10.37 7.01 -1.43
C SER A 11 10.47 7.62 -0.03
N LYS A 12 10.48 8.96 0.06
CA LYS A 12 10.62 9.74 1.30
C LYS A 12 9.44 9.55 2.26
N ALA A 13 8.29 9.09 1.77
CA ALA A 13 7.11 8.81 2.58
C ALA A 13 7.24 7.58 3.49
N PHE A 14 8.13 6.64 3.16
CA PHE A 14 8.31 5.38 3.89
C PHE A 14 9.09 5.51 5.20
N PHE A 15 9.70 6.67 5.45
CA PHE A 15 10.58 6.90 6.59
C PHE A 15 10.04 8.08 7.42
N PRO A 16 10.19 8.05 8.76
CA PRO A 16 9.63 9.07 9.63
C PRO A 16 10.25 10.43 9.32
N ALA A 17 9.46 11.50 9.42
CA ALA A 17 10.00 12.85 9.38
C ALA A 17 10.96 13.04 10.57
N ASP A 18 12.23 13.30 10.27
CA ASP A 18 13.28 13.53 11.25
C ASP A 18 14.16 14.68 10.77
N PRO A 19 14.04 15.88 11.35
CA PRO A 19 14.79 17.05 10.87
C PRO A 19 16.31 16.93 11.04
N VAL A 20 16.79 15.97 11.83
CA VAL A 20 18.22 15.77 12.11
C VAL A 20 18.81 14.70 11.20
N HIS A 21 18.16 13.54 11.11
CA HIS A 21 18.72 12.38 10.41
C HIS A 21 18.17 12.18 8.99
N CYS A 22 16.99 12.73 8.68
CA CYS A 22 16.40 12.68 7.35
C CYS A 22 15.47 13.89 7.12
N PRO A 23 16.02 15.10 6.91
CA PRO A 23 15.23 16.32 6.77
C PRO A 23 14.27 16.30 5.57
N GLU A 24 14.49 15.41 4.60
CA GLU A 24 13.63 15.20 3.45
C GLU A 24 12.53 14.14 3.66
N CYS A 25 12.58 13.36 4.74
CA CYS A 25 11.60 12.33 5.03
C CYS A 25 10.25 12.92 5.41
N GLN A 26 9.16 12.31 4.93
CA GLN A 26 7.80 12.82 5.10
C GLN A 26 7.00 12.04 6.15
N GLY A 27 7.25 10.73 6.26
CA GLY A 27 6.59 9.87 7.25
C GLY A 27 5.09 9.73 7.07
N PHE A 28 4.59 9.57 5.85
CA PHE A 28 3.14 9.39 5.66
C PHE A 28 2.66 8.08 6.30
N PRO A 29 1.55 8.12 7.08
CA PRO A 29 1.18 7.03 7.97
C PRO A 29 1.14 5.64 7.35
N GLU A 30 0.52 5.47 6.18
CA GLU A 30 0.40 4.15 5.56
C GLU A 30 1.73 3.66 4.96
N TYR A 31 2.54 4.57 4.43
CA TYR A 31 3.87 4.24 3.93
C TYR A 31 4.79 3.86 5.08
N LEU A 32 4.76 4.63 6.17
CA LEU A 32 5.53 4.38 7.37
C LEU A 32 5.10 3.07 8.07
N ALA A 33 3.80 2.76 8.06
CA ALA A 33 3.28 1.50 8.60
C ALA A 33 3.85 0.28 7.86
N GLN A 34 4.08 0.36 6.55
CA GLN A 34 4.72 -0.71 5.76
C GLN A 34 6.14 -0.96 6.24
N THR A 35 6.93 0.11 6.36
CA THR A 35 8.32 0.03 6.84
C THR A 35 8.39 -0.54 8.25
N LYS A 36 7.59 -0.01 9.19
CA LYS A 36 7.59 -0.46 10.58
C LYS A 36 7.22 -1.94 10.71
N GLN A 37 6.18 -2.40 10.01
CA GLN A 37 5.78 -3.81 10.04
C GLN A 37 6.80 -4.73 9.39
N ALA A 38 7.41 -4.32 8.27
CA ALA A 38 8.47 -5.10 7.63
C ALA A 38 9.69 -5.25 8.56
N LEU A 39 10.15 -4.15 9.17
CA LEU A 39 11.26 -4.16 10.12
C LEU A 39 10.96 -5.01 11.36
N ALA A 40 9.75 -4.90 11.92
CA ALA A 40 9.34 -5.68 13.08
C ALA A 40 9.26 -7.20 12.80
N ARG A 41 9.11 -7.59 11.52
CA ARG A 41 9.20 -8.98 11.06
C ARG A 41 10.62 -9.42 10.69
N GLY A 42 11.62 -8.57 10.91
CA GLY A 42 13.03 -8.87 10.65
C GLY A 42 13.47 -8.68 9.19
N TYR A 43 12.66 -8.02 8.35
CA TYR A 43 13.09 -7.70 6.99
C TYR A 43 14.03 -6.49 6.96
N HIS A 44 15.02 -6.54 6.08
CA HIS A 44 15.64 -5.32 5.56
C HIS A 44 14.65 -4.60 4.62
N VAL A 45 14.60 -3.27 4.70
CA VAL A 45 13.70 -2.45 3.88
C VAL A 45 14.51 -1.65 2.86
N LEU A 46 14.09 -1.74 1.59
CA LEU A 46 14.56 -0.91 0.49
C LEU A 46 13.36 -0.18 -0.11
N ALA A 47 13.27 1.14 0.09
CA ALA A 47 12.26 1.96 -0.58
C ALA A 47 12.85 2.55 -1.86
N LEU A 48 12.15 2.39 -2.98
CA LEU A 48 12.61 2.85 -4.29
C LEU A 48 11.91 4.14 -4.70
N GLN A 49 12.64 4.99 -5.41
CA GLN A 49 12.15 6.24 -6.01
C GLN A 49 11.92 6.04 -7.51
N ALA A 50 10.77 6.48 -8.03
CA ALA A 50 10.53 6.51 -9.47
C ALA A 50 11.53 7.45 -10.16
N SER A 51 12.07 7.05 -11.31
CA SER A 51 13.09 7.85 -12.00
C SER A 51 12.58 9.20 -12.51
N ASN A 52 11.32 9.23 -12.93
CA ASN A 52 10.62 10.45 -13.31
C ASN A 52 9.93 11.05 -12.09
N GLU A 53 10.66 11.85 -11.30
CA GLU A 53 10.09 12.54 -10.15
C GLU A 53 9.02 13.57 -10.54
N ALA A 54 9.04 14.10 -11.76
CA ALA A 54 8.07 15.10 -12.22
C ALA A 54 6.67 14.50 -12.40
N SER A 55 6.57 13.27 -12.93
CA SER A 55 5.30 12.54 -12.92
C SER A 55 5.02 11.90 -11.55
N GLY A 56 6.07 11.55 -10.82
CA GLY A 56 6.02 10.81 -9.57
C GLY A 56 5.51 9.38 -9.73
N CYS A 57 5.29 8.92 -10.97
CA CYS A 57 4.69 7.63 -11.30
C CYS A 57 5.69 6.69 -11.94
N TRP A 58 5.53 5.39 -11.65
CA TRP A 58 6.26 4.32 -12.32
C TRP A 58 5.72 4.05 -13.72
N SER A 59 6.61 3.78 -14.66
CA SER A 59 6.27 3.35 -16.01
C SER A 59 7.02 2.07 -16.39
N SER A 60 6.30 1.17 -17.06
CA SER A 60 6.84 -0.09 -17.58
C SER A 60 6.93 -0.07 -19.12
N THR A 61 7.05 1.11 -19.72
CA THR A 61 7.04 1.31 -21.18
C THR A 61 7.80 2.57 -21.56
N THR A 62 8.35 2.57 -22.77
CA THR A 62 8.97 3.74 -23.40
C THR A 62 7.99 4.55 -24.25
N ASN A 63 6.73 4.15 -24.31
CA ASN A 63 5.70 4.82 -25.11
C ASN A 63 5.40 6.22 -24.56
N ASN A 64 5.01 7.14 -25.45
CA ASN A 64 4.63 8.52 -25.12
C ASN A 64 5.72 9.31 -24.36
N GLY A 65 6.99 8.97 -24.56
CA GLY A 65 8.12 9.63 -23.90
C GLY A 65 8.33 9.22 -22.44
N ASN A 66 7.64 8.18 -21.97
CA ASN A 66 7.89 7.63 -20.64
C ASN A 66 9.25 6.92 -20.58
N GLN A 67 9.84 6.91 -19.39
CA GLN A 67 10.99 6.07 -19.10
C GLN A 67 10.50 4.69 -18.63
N ASP A 68 11.17 3.62 -19.05
CA ASP A 68 10.89 2.28 -18.51
C ASP A 68 11.70 2.07 -17.22
N ASP A 69 11.01 2.09 -16.08
CA ASP A 69 11.63 2.00 -14.76
C ASP A 69 12.06 0.59 -14.37
N ARG A 70 11.61 -0.44 -15.11
CA ARG A 70 11.84 -1.85 -14.74
C ARG A 70 13.33 -2.18 -14.62
N ILE A 71 14.15 -1.66 -15.52
CA ILE A 71 15.60 -1.86 -15.51
C ILE A 71 16.22 -1.30 -14.22
N MET A 72 15.87 -0.06 -13.85
CA MET A 72 16.41 0.59 -12.67
C MET A 72 15.95 -0.11 -11.40
N VAL A 73 14.69 -0.57 -11.35
CA VAL A 73 14.18 -1.34 -10.21
C VAL A 73 14.97 -2.63 -10.02
N VAL A 74 15.11 -3.44 -11.08
CA VAL A 74 15.84 -4.73 -11.00
C VAL A 74 17.30 -4.51 -10.63
N ASP A 75 17.99 -3.60 -11.33
CA ASP A 75 19.41 -3.36 -11.11
C ASP A 75 19.68 -2.80 -9.71
N THR A 76 18.85 -1.88 -9.21
CA THR A 76 18.99 -1.34 -7.85
C THR A 76 18.78 -2.42 -6.80
N VAL A 77 17.78 -3.28 -6.97
CA VAL A 77 17.51 -4.37 -6.02
C VAL A 77 18.67 -5.38 -6.03
N GLN A 78 19.16 -5.80 -7.19
CA GLN A 78 20.30 -6.71 -7.28
C GLN A 78 21.56 -6.12 -6.65
N GLN A 79 21.87 -4.84 -6.93
CA GLN A 79 23.00 -4.14 -6.31
C GLN A 79 22.84 -4.03 -4.79
N PHE A 80 21.64 -3.71 -4.30
CA PHE A 80 21.37 -3.65 -2.87
C PHE A 80 21.60 -5.01 -2.19
N LEU A 81 21.11 -6.09 -2.80
CA LEU A 81 21.30 -7.45 -2.28
C LEU A 81 22.79 -7.85 -2.23
N ALA A 82 23.54 -7.54 -3.29
CA ALA A 82 24.97 -7.81 -3.37
C ALA A 82 25.76 -7.01 -2.32
N ASN A 83 25.50 -5.71 -2.22
CA ASN A 83 26.25 -4.80 -1.35
C ASN A 83 26.01 -5.04 0.14
N HIS A 84 24.89 -5.68 0.51
CA HIS A 84 24.50 -5.91 1.90
C HIS A 84 24.52 -7.40 2.30
N SER A 85 25.21 -8.26 1.53
CA SER A 85 25.32 -9.70 1.83
C SER A 85 23.96 -10.41 1.97
N MET A 86 22.98 -10.01 1.17
CA MET A 86 21.62 -10.59 1.16
C MET A 86 21.38 -11.52 -0.04
N ALA A 87 22.45 -11.99 -0.70
CA ALA A 87 22.33 -12.99 -1.75
C ALA A 87 21.56 -14.23 -1.26
N GLY A 88 20.58 -14.69 -2.05
CA GLY A 88 19.74 -15.84 -1.73
C GLY A 88 18.71 -15.63 -0.60
N LYS A 89 18.58 -14.41 -0.06
CA LYS A 89 17.50 -14.09 0.90
C LYS A 89 16.17 -13.86 0.16
N PRO A 90 15.02 -14.15 0.79
CA PRO A 90 13.72 -13.90 0.19
C PRO A 90 13.51 -12.42 -0.18
N VAL A 91 13.00 -12.16 -1.38
CA VAL A 91 12.71 -10.81 -1.88
C VAL A 91 11.21 -10.64 -2.12
N TYR A 92 10.57 -9.88 -1.25
CA TYR A 92 9.17 -9.49 -1.39
C TYR A 92 9.04 -8.06 -1.88
N PHE A 93 8.07 -7.81 -2.76
CA PHE A 93 7.71 -6.49 -3.25
C PHE A 93 6.33 -6.09 -2.72
N GLN A 94 6.20 -4.88 -2.17
CA GLN A 94 4.90 -4.24 -1.96
C GLN A 94 4.89 -2.90 -2.69
N GLY A 95 3.90 -2.73 -3.54
CA GLY A 95 3.76 -1.53 -4.34
C GLY A 95 2.33 -1.01 -4.33
N TYR A 96 2.16 0.30 -4.20
CA TYR A 96 0.86 0.95 -4.30
C TYR A 96 0.60 1.50 -5.70
N SER A 97 -0.61 1.30 -6.23
CA SER A 97 -1.06 1.89 -7.51
C SER A 97 -0.12 1.61 -8.68
N SER A 98 0.56 2.63 -9.24
CA SER A 98 1.58 2.46 -10.29
C SER A 98 2.75 1.61 -9.83
N GLY A 99 3.15 1.69 -8.56
CA GLY A 99 4.18 0.84 -7.97
C GLY A 99 3.75 -0.62 -7.81
N GLY A 100 2.47 -0.86 -7.53
CA GLY A 100 1.90 -2.22 -7.50
C GLY A 100 1.83 -2.83 -8.89
N THR A 101 1.44 -2.02 -9.88
CA THR A 101 1.47 -2.41 -11.30
C THR A 101 2.89 -2.70 -11.77
N MET A 102 3.87 -1.88 -11.36
CA MET A 102 5.28 -2.11 -11.63
C MET A 102 5.70 -3.48 -11.07
N SER A 103 5.43 -3.72 -9.79
CA SER A 103 5.79 -4.97 -9.09
C SER A 103 5.27 -6.22 -9.81
N LEU A 104 4.00 -6.20 -10.24
CA LEU A 104 3.38 -7.30 -11.00
C LEU A 104 4.07 -7.55 -12.36
N LYS A 105 4.67 -6.55 -12.98
CA LYS A 105 5.30 -6.69 -14.31
C LYS A 105 6.78 -7.10 -14.24
N LEU A 106 7.40 -7.06 -13.06
CA LEU A 106 8.82 -7.39 -12.90
C LEU A 106 9.15 -8.85 -13.22
N PRO A 107 8.39 -9.88 -12.78
CA PRO A 107 8.75 -11.27 -13.05
C PRO A 107 8.96 -11.56 -14.55
N ARG A 108 8.06 -11.02 -15.40
CA ARG A 108 8.19 -11.18 -16.84
C ARG A 108 9.44 -10.47 -17.37
N TYR A 109 9.70 -9.24 -16.93
CA TYR A 109 10.86 -8.47 -17.36
C TYR A 109 12.17 -9.14 -16.97
N ILE A 110 12.26 -9.66 -15.74
CA ILE A 110 13.43 -10.41 -15.25
C ILE A 110 13.72 -11.61 -16.15
N LEU A 111 12.69 -12.39 -16.52
CA LEU A 111 12.83 -13.51 -17.44
C LEU A 111 13.31 -13.06 -18.83
N ASP A 112 12.67 -12.01 -19.39
CA ASP A 112 12.97 -11.51 -20.74
C ASP A 112 14.42 -11.01 -20.87
N GLU A 113 14.92 -10.36 -19.84
CA GLU A 113 16.27 -9.80 -19.80
C GLU A 113 17.33 -10.78 -19.26
N GLY A 114 16.94 -12.00 -18.90
CA GLY A 114 17.85 -13.00 -18.33
C GLY A 114 18.50 -12.56 -17.01
N LYS A 115 17.77 -11.79 -16.19
CA LYS A 115 18.27 -11.25 -14.92
C LYS A 115 18.20 -12.30 -13.82
N ASP A 116 19.26 -12.39 -13.02
CA ASP A 116 19.31 -13.27 -11.84
C ASP A 116 18.72 -12.56 -10.60
N LEU A 117 17.42 -12.29 -10.63
CA LEU A 117 16.67 -11.77 -9.49
C LEU A 117 15.43 -12.62 -9.27
N ARG A 118 15.41 -13.36 -8.17
CA ARG A 118 14.21 -14.09 -7.73
C ARG A 118 13.30 -13.16 -6.91
N ILE A 119 12.02 -13.16 -7.23
CA ILE A 119 10.97 -12.53 -6.42
C ILE A 119 10.23 -13.66 -5.71
N ASP A 120 10.04 -13.56 -4.40
CA ASP A 120 9.40 -14.59 -3.58
C ASP A 120 7.93 -14.28 -3.25
N GLY A 121 7.49 -13.06 -3.52
CA GLY A 121 6.09 -12.67 -3.36
C GLY A 121 5.83 -11.21 -3.70
N ILE A 122 4.58 -10.93 -4.09
CA ILE A 122 4.15 -9.58 -4.49
C ILE A 122 2.88 -9.20 -3.74
N ILE A 123 2.87 -7.98 -3.20
CA ILE A 123 1.72 -7.34 -2.54
C ILE A 123 1.33 -6.10 -3.36
N PRO A 124 0.51 -6.23 -4.41
CA PRO A 124 0.00 -5.07 -5.13
C PRO A 124 -1.14 -4.44 -4.32
N THR A 125 -0.88 -3.25 -3.79
CA THR A 125 -1.82 -2.45 -3.00
C THR A 125 -2.57 -1.48 -3.91
N ASP A 126 -3.89 -1.62 -3.91
CA ASP A 126 -4.87 -1.02 -4.80
C ASP A 126 -4.43 -0.97 -6.27
N ALA A 127 -3.79 -2.05 -6.73
CA ALA A 127 -3.24 -2.19 -8.07
C ALA A 127 -3.66 -3.52 -8.71
N ALA A 128 -4.42 -3.44 -9.79
CA ALA A 128 -4.73 -4.57 -10.66
C ALA A 128 -4.77 -4.06 -12.11
N PRO A 129 -3.68 -4.14 -12.89
CA PRO A 129 -3.55 -3.45 -14.17
C PRO A 129 -4.59 -3.90 -15.19
N ARG A 130 -5.12 -2.94 -15.97
CA ARG A 130 -5.98 -3.26 -17.11
C ARG A 130 -5.11 -3.86 -18.22
N GLY A 131 -5.58 -4.95 -18.83
CA GLY A 131 -4.83 -5.67 -19.87
C GLY A 131 -3.78 -6.64 -19.33
N GLY A 132 -3.80 -6.96 -18.04
CA GLY A 132 -2.91 -7.94 -17.44
C GLY A 132 -1.55 -7.38 -17.03
N PHE A 133 -0.63 -8.27 -16.69
CA PHE A 133 0.73 -7.95 -16.20
C PHE A 133 1.82 -8.60 -17.04
N ASN A 134 1.50 -8.92 -18.31
CA ASN A 134 2.39 -9.48 -19.33
C ASN A 134 2.95 -10.87 -19.00
N ALA A 135 2.37 -11.56 -18.01
CA ALA A 135 2.69 -12.94 -17.66
C ALA A 135 1.88 -13.95 -18.49
N GLU A 136 0.78 -13.49 -19.08
CA GLU A 136 -0.20 -14.27 -19.80
C GLU A 136 0.32 -14.67 -21.20
N GLY A 137 0.29 -15.97 -21.49
CA GLY A 137 0.46 -16.54 -22.83
C GLY A 137 -0.85 -16.53 -23.62
N SER A 138 -0.74 -16.74 -24.93
CA SER A 138 -1.91 -16.78 -25.83
C SER A 138 -2.85 -17.96 -25.60
N ASP A 139 -2.38 -18.98 -24.86
CA ASP A 139 -3.10 -20.20 -24.49
C ASP A 139 -3.75 -20.12 -23.10
N GLY A 140 -3.74 -18.95 -22.47
CA GLY A 140 -4.25 -18.77 -21.10
C GLY A 140 -3.35 -19.37 -20.03
N LYS A 141 -2.12 -19.79 -20.38
CA LYS A 141 -1.11 -20.24 -19.43
C LYS A 141 -0.09 -19.14 -19.15
N LEU A 142 0.69 -19.31 -18.08
CA LEU A 142 1.89 -18.49 -17.88
C LEU A 142 2.83 -18.69 -19.08
N LYS A 143 3.46 -17.60 -19.52
CA LYS A 143 4.46 -17.68 -20.58
C LYS A 143 5.56 -18.67 -20.21
N LYS A 144 6.01 -19.45 -21.20
CA LYS A 144 7.00 -20.52 -21.01
C LYS A 144 8.25 -20.01 -20.27
N GLY A 145 8.66 -20.75 -19.23
CA GLY A 145 9.86 -20.45 -18.43
C GLY A 145 9.65 -19.40 -17.34
N LEU A 146 8.44 -18.84 -17.21
CA LEU A 146 8.12 -17.88 -16.16
C LEU A 146 7.74 -18.60 -14.86
N ASP A 147 8.64 -18.55 -13.88
CA ASP A 147 8.32 -18.87 -12.49
C ASP A 147 7.74 -17.61 -11.82
N TYR A 148 6.42 -17.58 -11.67
CA TYR A 148 5.71 -16.39 -11.19
C TYR A 148 5.43 -16.51 -9.69
N PRO A 149 5.79 -15.49 -8.88
CA PRO A 149 5.69 -15.60 -7.42
C PRO A 149 4.24 -15.57 -6.91
N PRO A 150 3.99 -16.06 -5.68
CA PRO A 150 2.73 -15.85 -5.00
C PRO A 150 2.31 -14.37 -4.92
N VAL A 151 1.02 -14.09 -5.04
CA VAL A 151 0.48 -12.71 -5.05
C VAL A 151 -0.68 -12.55 -4.10
N ILE A 152 -0.59 -11.62 -3.14
CA ILE A 152 -1.75 -11.21 -2.34
C ILE A 152 -2.14 -9.78 -2.65
N TYR A 153 -3.26 -9.63 -3.36
CA TYR A 153 -3.82 -8.33 -3.67
C TYR A 153 -4.40 -7.70 -2.40
N VAL A 154 -4.18 -6.40 -2.23
CA VAL A 154 -4.88 -5.60 -1.23
C VAL A 154 -5.65 -4.55 -2.00
N ALA A 155 -6.99 -4.56 -1.95
CA ALA A 155 -7.81 -3.62 -2.70
C ALA A 155 -8.80 -2.91 -1.78
N MET A 156 -9.13 -1.66 -2.09
CA MET A 156 -10.22 -0.99 -1.41
C MET A 156 -11.57 -1.34 -2.03
N GLN A 157 -12.62 -1.38 -1.20
CA GLN A 157 -13.96 -1.76 -1.63
C GLN A 157 -14.53 -0.86 -2.74
N ALA A 158 -14.27 0.45 -2.70
CA ALA A 158 -14.71 1.38 -3.74
C ALA A 158 -13.65 1.59 -4.85
N GLY A 159 -12.45 0.99 -4.69
CA GLY A 159 -11.37 1.09 -5.65
C GLY A 159 -11.55 0.15 -6.84
N GLY A 160 -11.27 0.62 -8.06
CA GLY A 160 -11.42 -0.20 -9.27
C GLY A 160 -10.51 -1.45 -9.30
N SER A 161 -9.51 -1.56 -8.43
CA SER A 161 -8.70 -2.78 -8.31
C SER A 161 -9.49 -3.95 -7.69
N ARG A 162 -10.50 -3.69 -6.85
CA ARG A 162 -11.38 -4.71 -6.28
C ARG A 162 -12.17 -5.49 -7.33
N GLU A 163 -12.56 -4.80 -8.40
CA GLU A 163 -13.27 -5.38 -9.54
C GLU A 163 -12.33 -6.16 -10.48
N ARG A 164 -11.09 -5.70 -10.62
CA ARG A 164 -10.11 -6.24 -11.59
C ARG A 164 -9.29 -7.41 -11.05
N ALA A 165 -8.96 -7.40 -9.75
CA ALA A 165 -8.12 -8.43 -9.12
C ALA A 165 -8.67 -9.87 -9.24
N PRO A 166 -9.99 -10.14 -9.11
CA PRO A 166 -10.52 -11.50 -9.16
C PRO A 166 -10.14 -12.29 -10.41
N ALA A 167 -10.24 -11.69 -11.61
CA ALA A 167 -9.86 -12.36 -12.86
C ALA A 167 -8.35 -12.66 -12.93
N GLN A 168 -7.52 -11.79 -12.35
CA GLN A 168 -6.07 -11.99 -12.27
C GLN A 168 -5.71 -13.09 -11.26
N ILE A 169 -6.39 -13.14 -10.13
CA ILE A 169 -6.25 -14.20 -9.12
C ILE A 169 -6.66 -15.55 -9.70
N GLU A 170 -7.77 -15.61 -10.42
CA GLU A 170 -8.22 -16.83 -11.10
C GLU A 170 -7.18 -17.31 -12.13
N PHE A 171 -6.65 -16.41 -12.95
CA PHE A 171 -5.57 -16.73 -13.89
C PHE A 171 -4.34 -17.31 -13.18
N LEU A 172 -3.89 -16.70 -12.09
CA LEU A 172 -2.72 -17.16 -11.32
C LEU A 172 -2.98 -18.56 -10.70
N ARG A 173 -4.15 -18.75 -10.06
CA ARG A 173 -4.53 -20.04 -9.46
C ARG A 173 -4.65 -21.16 -10.51
N ASN A 174 -5.18 -20.86 -11.70
CA ASN A 174 -5.27 -21.81 -12.82
C ASN A 174 -3.90 -22.17 -13.42
N ASN A 175 -2.84 -21.50 -13.00
CA ASN A 175 -1.44 -21.75 -13.33
C ASN A 175 -0.62 -22.16 -12.09
N ASP A 176 -1.30 -22.69 -11.06
CA ASP A 176 -0.68 -23.21 -9.83
C ASP A 176 0.13 -22.16 -9.04
N VAL A 177 -0.13 -20.87 -9.28
CA VAL A 177 0.44 -19.78 -8.49
C VAL A 177 -0.53 -19.41 -7.37
N PRO A 178 -0.12 -19.50 -6.09
CA PRO A 178 -0.95 -19.03 -4.99
C PRO A 178 -1.26 -17.54 -5.16
N ALA A 179 -2.55 -17.21 -5.17
CA ALA A 179 -3.00 -15.83 -5.20
C ALA A 179 -4.21 -15.63 -4.30
N ASP A 180 -4.36 -14.47 -3.67
CA ASP A 180 -5.55 -14.14 -2.86
C ASP A 180 -5.83 -12.63 -2.80
N LEU A 181 -6.92 -12.25 -2.14
CA LEU A 181 -7.40 -10.88 -2.02
C LEU A 181 -7.76 -10.51 -0.57
N ILE A 182 -7.17 -9.42 -0.09
CA ILE A 182 -7.62 -8.68 1.08
C ILE A 182 -8.43 -7.47 0.61
N VAL A 183 -9.61 -7.26 1.22
CA VAL A 183 -10.48 -6.12 0.91
C VAL A 183 -10.52 -5.17 2.10
N SER A 184 -10.15 -3.92 1.87
CA SER A 184 -10.33 -2.82 2.82
C SER A 184 -11.69 -2.16 2.61
N TYR A 185 -12.51 -2.16 3.65
CA TYR A 185 -13.84 -1.55 3.63
C TYR A 185 -13.80 -0.09 4.11
N PRO A 186 -14.79 0.74 3.70
CA PRO A 186 -14.98 2.08 4.25
C PRO A 186 -15.17 2.01 5.77
N ARG A 187 -14.75 3.06 6.46
CA ARG A 187 -14.63 3.09 7.92
C ARG A 187 -15.31 4.31 8.47
N GLN A 188 -15.84 4.17 9.68
CA GLN A 188 -16.27 5.32 10.45
C GLN A 188 -15.06 6.15 10.85
N VAL A 189 -15.15 7.44 10.59
CA VAL A 189 -14.26 8.46 11.11
C VAL A 189 -14.75 8.80 12.52
N THR A 190 -14.30 8.01 13.50
CA THR A 190 -14.57 8.20 14.93
C THR A 190 -13.76 9.37 15.50
N PRO A 191 -14.09 9.88 16.70
CA PRO A 191 -13.33 10.98 17.32
C PRO A 191 -11.82 10.72 17.50
N THR A 192 -11.39 9.45 17.57
CA THR A 192 -9.97 9.06 17.68
C THR A 192 -9.35 8.64 16.34
N PHE A 193 -10.12 8.60 15.25
CA PHE A 193 -9.69 8.03 13.98
C PHE A 193 -8.36 8.58 13.47
N PHE A 194 -8.13 9.89 13.56
CA PHE A 194 -6.87 10.48 13.10
C PHE A 194 -5.73 10.24 14.08
N SER A 195 -5.95 10.33 15.39
CA SER A 195 -4.91 10.05 16.40
C SER A 195 -4.51 8.57 16.44
N ASP A 196 -5.44 7.66 16.12
CA ASP A 196 -5.19 6.22 16.05
C ASP A 196 -4.28 5.84 14.86
N ARG A 197 -4.20 6.70 13.84
CA ARG A 197 -3.55 6.40 12.56
C ARG A 197 -2.39 7.32 12.24
N VAL A 198 -2.41 8.57 12.68
CA VAL A 198 -1.38 9.60 12.42
C VAL A 198 -0.64 9.93 13.71
N PRO A 199 0.64 9.52 13.88
CA PRO A 199 1.38 9.71 15.13
C PRO A 199 1.52 11.17 15.60
N THR A 200 1.43 12.14 14.68
CA THR A 200 1.60 13.57 14.97
C THR A 200 0.30 14.28 15.32
N ILE A 201 -0.85 13.61 15.24
CA ILE A 201 -2.17 14.17 15.59
C ILE A 201 -2.54 13.71 16.99
N SER A 202 -2.73 14.65 17.92
CA SER A 202 -3.18 14.33 19.27
C SER A 202 -4.65 13.88 19.30
N PRO A 203 -5.11 13.17 20.36
CA PRO A 203 -6.52 12.84 20.52
C PRO A 203 -7.45 14.07 20.48
N GLU A 204 -7.02 15.20 21.04
CA GLU A 204 -7.77 16.46 21.03
C GLU A 204 -7.88 17.01 19.61
N GLN A 205 -6.77 17.06 18.88
CA GLN A 205 -6.76 17.49 17.47
C GLN A 205 -7.62 16.57 16.59
N SER A 206 -7.59 15.26 16.84
CA SER A 206 -8.47 14.30 16.15
C SER A 206 -9.94 14.63 16.42
N GLN A 207 -10.33 14.88 17.67
CA GLN A 207 -11.71 15.24 18.02
C GLN A 207 -12.14 16.55 17.35
N GLU A 208 -11.30 17.58 17.37
CA GLU A 208 -11.54 18.87 16.71
C GLU A 208 -11.75 18.70 15.20
N LEU A 209 -10.88 17.93 14.53
CA LEU A 209 -10.97 17.67 13.11
C LEU A 209 -12.26 16.91 12.76
N VAL A 210 -12.61 15.88 13.51
CA VAL A 210 -13.84 15.10 13.29
C VAL A 210 -15.09 15.97 13.49
N ALA A 211 -15.09 16.83 14.50
CA ALA A 211 -16.17 17.79 14.73
C ALA A 211 -16.31 18.77 13.55
N ALA A 212 -15.20 19.34 13.09
CA ALA A 212 -15.18 20.26 11.94
C ALA A 212 -15.68 19.57 10.65
N LEU A 213 -15.18 18.37 10.35
CA LEU A 213 -15.60 17.62 9.16
C LEU A 213 -17.11 17.28 9.20
N THR A 214 -17.63 16.92 10.37
CA THR A 214 -19.07 16.67 10.57
C THR A 214 -19.89 17.94 10.39
N GLN A 215 -19.51 19.05 11.04
CA GLN A 215 -20.21 20.33 10.95
C GLN A 215 -20.26 20.87 9.51
N LEU A 216 -19.19 20.64 8.74
CA LEU A 216 -19.09 21.06 7.35
C LEU A 216 -19.80 20.11 6.38
N GLY A 217 -20.34 18.98 6.86
CA GLY A 217 -21.05 17.98 6.04
C GLY A 217 -20.16 16.99 5.30
N GLY A 218 -18.85 16.97 5.59
CA GLY A 218 -17.91 15.98 5.04
C GLY A 218 -18.10 14.58 5.61
N LEU A 219 -18.67 14.49 6.82
CA LEU A 219 -19.08 13.23 7.46
C LEU A 219 -20.59 13.22 7.65
N ASN A 220 -21.22 12.07 7.43
CA ASN A 220 -22.65 11.88 7.73
C ASN A 220 -22.88 11.63 9.24
N ALA A 221 -24.15 11.52 9.64
CA ALA A 221 -24.52 11.30 11.04
C ALA A 221 -23.98 10.00 11.66
N THR A 222 -23.55 9.03 10.84
CA THR A 222 -22.95 7.77 11.29
C THR A 222 -21.42 7.76 11.18
N GLY A 223 -20.81 8.90 10.87
CA GLY A 223 -19.36 9.10 10.84
C GLY A 223 -18.67 8.62 9.55
N TYR A 224 -19.39 8.27 8.50
CA TYR A 224 -18.77 7.93 7.20
C TYR A 224 -18.59 9.17 6.34
N THR A 225 -17.55 9.15 5.50
CA THR A 225 -17.31 10.20 4.50
C THR A 225 -18.47 10.29 3.52
N VAL A 226 -18.92 11.51 3.23
CA VAL A 226 -19.98 11.77 2.24
C VAL A 226 -19.35 11.86 0.84
N PRO A 227 -19.74 10.98 -0.12
CA PRO A 227 -19.17 11.02 -1.47
C PRO A 227 -19.34 12.38 -2.15
N GLY A 228 -18.26 12.88 -2.76
CA GLY A 228 -18.26 14.16 -3.47
C GLY A 228 -18.21 15.42 -2.59
N VAL A 229 -18.24 15.28 -1.26
CA VAL A 229 -18.21 16.42 -0.34
C VAL A 229 -16.81 16.57 0.25
N TRP A 230 -16.00 17.46 -0.36
CA TRP A 230 -14.63 17.74 0.07
C TRP A 230 -14.54 19.04 0.84
N VAL A 231 -14.45 18.94 2.17
CA VAL A 231 -14.50 20.08 3.10
C VAL A 231 -13.19 20.37 3.81
N LEU A 232 -12.14 19.58 3.56
CA LEU A 232 -10.83 19.76 4.20
C LEU A 232 -10.25 21.17 4.00
N PRO A 233 -10.34 21.82 2.81
CA PRO A 233 -9.84 23.19 2.65
C PRO A 233 -10.53 24.19 3.58
N THR A 234 -11.82 23.99 3.87
CA THR A 234 -12.57 24.82 4.82
C THR A 234 -12.20 24.48 6.26
N ALA A 235 -11.99 23.20 6.58
CA ALA A 235 -11.54 22.77 7.92
C ALA A 235 -10.16 23.36 8.26
N VAL A 236 -9.24 23.44 7.30
CA VAL A 236 -7.91 24.09 7.48
C VAL A 236 -8.05 25.56 7.91
N GLN A 237 -9.07 26.27 7.44
CA GLN A 237 -9.32 27.66 7.85
C GLN A 237 -9.80 27.75 9.32
N GLN A 238 -10.42 26.70 9.85
CA GLN A 238 -10.92 26.64 11.22
C GLN A 238 -9.89 26.10 12.21
N LEU A 239 -8.94 25.27 11.72
CA LEU A 239 -7.98 24.54 12.54
C LEU A 239 -6.55 24.91 12.12
N PRO A 240 -5.92 25.94 12.72
CA PRO A 240 -4.61 26.44 12.29
C PRO A 240 -3.49 25.40 12.33
N TRP A 241 -3.55 24.41 13.23
CA TRP A 241 -2.56 23.33 13.32
C TRP A 241 -2.57 22.42 12.07
N LEU A 242 -3.68 22.40 11.33
CA LEU A 242 -3.83 21.66 10.08
C LEU A 242 -3.20 22.42 8.90
N ALA A 243 -2.67 23.64 9.08
CA ALA A 243 -2.04 24.39 8.00
C ALA A 243 -0.72 23.76 7.51
N ASP A 244 -0.10 22.88 8.30
CA ASP A 244 1.10 22.14 7.90
C ASP A 244 0.81 21.15 6.75
N GLY A 245 1.62 21.21 5.69
CA GLY A 245 1.41 20.41 4.48
C GLY A 245 1.57 18.91 4.68
N LEU A 246 2.44 18.46 5.59
CA LEU A 246 2.61 17.03 5.90
C LEU A 246 1.42 16.52 6.71
N VAL A 247 0.92 17.33 7.66
CA VAL A 247 -0.29 17.00 8.41
C VAL A 247 -1.51 16.92 7.48
N GLN A 248 -1.67 17.86 6.55
CA GLN A 248 -2.74 17.79 5.54
C GLN A 248 -2.62 16.54 4.67
N GLY A 249 -1.42 16.24 4.17
CA GLY A 249 -1.17 15.03 3.37
C GLY A 249 -1.55 13.75 4.11
N ALA A 250 -1.17 13.64 5.39
CA ALA A 250 -1.55 12.53 6.25
C ALA A 250 -3.09 12.46 6.43
N VAL A 251 -3.76 13.57 6.71
CA VAL A 251 -5.22 13.63 6.85
C VAL A 251 -5.94 13.24 5.56
N VAL A 252 -5.47 13.71 4.40
CA VAL A 252 -6.02 13.33 3.09
C VAL A 252 -5.92 11.81 2.89
N GLN A 253 -4.76 11.22 3.17
CA GLN A 253 -4.57 9.77 3.10
C GLN A 253 -5.57 9.04 4.02
N GLN A 254 -5.72 9.51 5.26
CA GLN A 254 -6.65 8.87 6.20
C GLN A 254 -8.12 9.01 5.78
N LEU A 255 -8.52 10.14 5.18
CA LEU A 255 -9.87 10.32 4.64
C LEU A 255 -10.14 9.41 3.43
N ARG A 256 -9.15 9.19 2.56
CA ARG A 256 -9.29 8.24 1.44
C ARG A 256 -9.45 6.80 1.93
N ILE A 257 -8.69 6.41 2.96
CA ILE A 257 -8.86 5.11 3.62
C ILE A 257 -10.24 4.98 4.24
N ALA A 258 -10.73 6.02 4.94
CA ALA A 258 -12.06 6.03 5.51
C ALA A 258 -13.15 5.88 4.43
N ALA A 259 -12.97 6.51 3.28
CA ALA A 259 -13.86 6.37 2.13
C ALA A 259 -13.76 5.00 1.44
N GLY A 260 -12.70 4.24 1.67
CA GLY A 260 -12.37 3.05 0.88
C GLY A 260 -12.04 3.41 -0.57
N ASP A 261 -11.42 4.57 -0.80
CA ASP A 261 -11.05 5.11 -2.12
C ASP A 261 -9.52 5.19 -2.32
N HIS A 262 -9.09 5.03 -3.57
CA HIS A 262 -7.72 4.79 -4.04
C HIS A 262 -6.59 5.43 -3.19
N GLU A 263 -6.01 4.63 -2.29
CA GLU A 263 -4.93 5.02 -1.38
C GLU A 263 -4.07 3.79 -0.98
N ASN A 264 -2.86 4.05 -0.51
CA ASN A 264 -2.01 3.03 0.07
C ASN A 264 -2.64 2.47 1.37
N MET A 265 -2.29 1.24 1.74
CA MET A 265 -2.87 0.56 2.89
C MET A 265 -1.80 -0.25 3.62
N GLY A 266 -1.06 0.42 4.49
CA GLY A 266 0.08 -0.15 5.16
C GLY A 266 -0.30 -1.13 6.25
N GLU A 267 -1.46 -0.95 6.88
CA GLU A 267 -1.94 -1.82 7.96
C GLU A 267 -2.07 -3.31 7.59
N PHE A 268 -2.17 -3.65 6.31
CA PHE A 268 -2.27 -5.04 5.86
C PHE A 268 -0.91 -5.72 5.61
N THR A 269 0.21 -4.98 5.71
CA THR A 269 1.55 -5.50 5.39
C THR A 269 1.92 -6.72 6.23
N GLY A 270 1.66 -6.71 7.54
CA GLY A 270 1.96 -7.84 8.41
C GLY A 270 1.20 -9.11 8.01
N ALA A 271 -0.10 -8.99 7.75
CA ALA A 271 -0.95 -10.10 7.30
C ALA A 271 -0.53 -10.62 5.91
N ALA A 272 -0.27 -9.72 4.98
CA ALA A 272 0.16 -10.07 3.62
C ALA A 272 1.51 -10.79 3.61
N LEU A 273 2.49 -10.31 4.39
CA LEU A 273 3.78 -10.98 4.55
C LEU A 273 3.63 -12.36 5.19
N ALA A 274 2.85 -12.50 6.26
CA ALA A 274 2.59 -13.80 6.89
C ALA A 274 1.96 -14.82 5.91
N TRP A 275 1.06 -14.35 5.05
CA TRP A 275 0.48 -15.19 4.00
C TRP A 275 1.53 -15.63 2.98
N LEU A 276 2.37 -14.72 2.49
CA LEU A 276 3.45 -15.02 1.55
C LEU A 276 4.50 -15.98 2.14
N GLU A 277 4.91 -15.76 3.39
CA GLU A 277 5.85 -16.62 4.12
C GLU A 277 5.32 -18.06 4.30
N SER A 278 4.00 -18.23 4.35
CA SER A 278 3.36 -19.55 4.38
C SER A 278 3.32 -20.26 3.01
N GLY A 279 3.83 -19.62 1.96
CA GLY A 279 3.68 -20.07 0.57
C GLY A 279 2.24 -19.96 0.06
N GLY A 280 1.48 -18.99 0.58
CA GLY A 280 0.09 -18.75 0.22
C GLY A 280 -0.92 -19.77 0.74
N LYS A 281 -0.62 -20.42 1.87
CA LYS A 281 -1.43 -21.52 2.45
C LYS A 281 -2.20 -21.12 3.70
N ALA A 282 -1.76 -20.08 4.39
CA ALA A 282 -2.42 -19.59 5.59
C ALA A 282 -3.80 -19.00 5.26
N ASP A 283 -4.74 -19.09 6.19
CA ASP A 283 -6.06 -18.49 6.07
C ASP A 283 -5.97 -16.97 6.18
N VAL A 284 -6.29 -16.26 5.09
CA VAL A 284 -6.19 -14.80 5.01
C VAL A 284 -7.08 -14.12 6.05
N ALA A 285 -8.29 -14.65 6.31
CA ALA A 285 -9.22 -14.05 7.26
C ALA A 285 -8.68 -14.09 8.70
N THR A 286 -8.03 -15.19 9.08
CA THR A 286 -7.37 -15.36 10.38
C THR A 286 -6.18 -14.41 10.51
N LEU A 287 -5.27 -14.40 9.52
CA LEU A 287 -4.12 -13.50 9.52
C LEU A 287 -4.55 -12.03 9.58
N PHE A 288 -5.61 -11.68 8.86
CA PHE A 288 -6.16 -10.34 8.87
C PHE A 288 -6.61 -9.91 10.26
N LYS A 289 -7.34 -10.78 10.97
CA LYS A 289 -7.81 -10.51 12.34
C LYS A 289 -6.66 -10.42 13.35
N GLU A 290 -5.61 -11.21 13.17
CA GLU A 290 -4.52 -11.31 14.13
C GLU A 290 -3.43 -10.26 13.94
N LEU A 291 -3.19 -9.83 12.69
CA LEU A 291 -2.00 -9.06 12.34
C LEU A 291 -2.28 -7.64 11.84
N VAL A 292 -3.55 -7.27 11.60
CA VAL A 292 -3.87 -5.88 11.26
C VAL A 292 -3.96 -5.04 12.53
N PRO A 293 -3.14 -3.99 12.66
CA PRO A 293 -3.09 -3.19 13.87
C PRO A 293 -4.34 -2.33 14.02
N ALA A 294 -4.92 -2.32 15.22
CA ALA A 294 -6.03 -1.42 15.56
C ALA A 294 -5.62 0.06 15.47
N GLN A 295 -4.40 0.37 15.90
CA GLN A 295 -3.85 1.73 15.95
C GLN A 295 -2.50 1.78 15.21
N PRO A 296 -2.50 1.93 13.87
CA PRO A 296 -1.27 2.05 13.08
C PRO A 296 -0.31 3.13 13.58
N ALA A 297 -0.81 4.20 14.23
CA ALA A 297 0.03 5.25 14.81
C ALA A 297 1.01 4.70 15.86
N LEU A 298 0.63 3.66 16.60
CA LEU A 298 1.44 3.07 17.68
C LEU A 298 2.43 2.02 17.21
N LEU A 299 2.48 1.72 15.90
CA LEU A 299 3.47 0.79 15.37
C LEU A 299 4.89 1.29 15.68
N THR A 300 5.76 0.37 16.10
CA THR A 300 7.20 0.59 16.25
C THR A 300 7.96 -0.57 15.60
N ILE A 301 9.28 -0.43 15.45
CA ILE A 301 10.13 -1.52 14.93
C ILE A 301 10.25 -2.70 15.91
N GLU A 302 9.93 -2.50 17.19
CA GLU A 302 10.01 -3.52 18.25
C GLU A 302 8.65 -4.08 18.65
N ARG A 303 7.54 -3.43 18.23
CA ARG A 303 6.18 -3.76 18.67
C ARG A 303 5.22 -3.82 17.49
N LEU A 304 4.76 -5.03 17.19
CA LEU A 304 3.49 -5.27 16.52
C LEU A 304 2.42 -5.25 17.63
N PRO A 305 1.53 -4.25 17.72
CA PRO A 305 0.44 -4.29 18.69
C PRO A 305 -0.47 -5.49 18.40
N GLU A 306 -1.15 -6.00 19.44
CA GLU A 306 -2.16 -7.06 19.30
C GLU A 306 -3.18 -6.69 18.20
N GLY A 307 -3.57 -7.67 17.39
CA GLY A 307 -4.50 -7.49 16.28
C GLY A 307 -5.80 -6.78 16.69
N GLY A 308 -6.22 -5.82 15.86
CA GLY A 308 -7.53 -5.18 15.96
C GLY A 308 -8.56 -5.89 15.10
N GLN A 309 -9.84 -5.78 15.46
CA GLN A 309 -10.90 -6.20 14.55
C GLN A 309 -10.89 -5.31 13.31
N ALA A 310 -10.92 -5.95 12.15
CA ALA A 310 -11.20 -5.33 10.88
C ALA A 310 -12.44 -4.41 10.95
N PRO A 311 -12.44 -3.27 10.24
CA PRO A 311 -13.68 -2.52 10.05
C PRO A 311 -14.70 -3.43 9.35
N ALA A 312 -15.86 -3.62 10.00
CA ALA A 312 -17.00 -4.27 9.36
C ALA A 312 -17.46 -3.45 8.16
N ALA A 313 -18.05 -4.11 7.16
CA ALA A 313 -18.66 -3.41 6.03
C ALA A 313 -19.63 -2.33 6.55
N ALA A 314 -19.56 -1.14 5.95
CA ALA A 314 -20.52 -0.09 6.24
C ALA A 314 -21.95 -0.65 6.07
N PRO A 315 -22.88 -0.36 7.00
CA PRO A 315 -24.26 -0.76 6.81
C PRO A 315 -24.74 -0.15 5.49
N THR A 316 -25.22 -1.00 4.58
CA THR A 316 -25.88 -0.54 3.36
C THR A 316 -27.02 0.37 3.82
N SER A 317 -27.00 1.64 3.40
CA SER A 317 -28.15 2.51 3.60
C SER A 317 -29.37 1.78 3.03
N GLY A 318 -30.29 1.39 3.90
CA GLY A 318 -31.50 0.70 3.48
C GLY A 318 -32.35 1.63 2.63
N ALA A 319 -32.71 1.12 1.45
CA ALA A 319 -33.70 1.59 0.47
C ALA A 319 -33.53 3.00 -0.12
#